data_AF-A0A7J4NWX3-F1
#
_entry.id   AF-A0A7J4NWX3-F1
#
_cell.length_a   1.000
_cell.length_b   1.000
_cell.length_c   1.000
_cell.angle_alpha   90.00
_cell.angle_beta   90.00
_cell.angle_gamma   90.00
#
_symmetry.space_group_name_H-M   'P 1'
#
loop_
_entity.id
_entity.type
_entity.pdbx_description
1 polymer ?
#
loop_
_entity_poly.entity_id
_entity_poly.type
_entity_poly.pdbx_seq_one_letter_code
_entity_poly.pdbx_strand_id
1 'polypeptide(L)'
;MLVDGIGIEYQKEDGTIAGDKVWVVDFLNPANNEFPVVNQFTVIENNKNMRPDIVLFLNGLLLAVIELNDPACENAAINTAYNQFETYKQQILSLFHYNT
;
A
#
# COMPACT_ATOMS: atom_id res chain seq x y z
N MET A 1 7.58 -10.84 1.10
CA MET A 1 7.72 -9.98 2.30
C MET A 1 6.42 -9.84 3.09
N LEU A 2 5.30 -9.39 2.48
CA LEU A 2 4.02 -9.27 3.18
C LEU A 2 3.31 -10.60 3.47
N VAL A 3 3.48 -11.59 2.58
CA VAL A 3 2.81 -12.90 2.66
C VAL A 3 3.55 -13.93 3.51
N ASP A 4 4.81 -13.69 3.84
CA ASP A 4 5.69 -14.68 4.46
C ASP A 4 5.70 -14.60 6.00
N GLY A 5 5.11 -13.54 6.55
CA GLY A 5 5.23 -13.15 7.95
C GLY A 5 6.61 -12.59 8.29
N ILE A 6 6.70 -11.85 9.39
CA ILE A 6 7.97 -11.32 9.92
C ILE A 6 8.43 -12.26 11.03
N GLY A 7 9.57 -12.91 10.84
CA GLY A 7 10.18 -13.76 11.86
C GLY A 7 10.65 -12.91 13.05
N ILE A 8 10.26 -13.31 14.25
CA ILE A 8 10.65 -12.66 15.49
C ILE A 8 11.22 -13.69 16.46
N GLU A 9 12.04 -13.21 17.38
CA GLU A 9 12.47 -13.97 18.55
C GLU A 9 11.99 -13.24 19.80
N TYR A 10 11.45 -13.98 20.77
CA TYR A 10 11.05 -13.43 22.07
C TYR A 10 11.43 -14.36 23.20
N GLN A 11 11.62 -13.79 24.38
CA GLN A 11 11.93 -14.54 25.59
C GLN A 11 10.64 -15.06 26.22
N LYS A 12 10.59 -16.36 26.48
CA LYS A 12 9.51 -17.01 27.23
C LYS A 12 9.65 -16.78 28.73
N GLU A 13 8.58 -17.00 29.48
CA GLU A 13 8.54 -16.84 30.94
C GLU A 13 9.58 -17.72 31.67
N ASP A 14 9.98 -18.85 31.08
CA ASP A 14 11.02 -19.75 31.61
C ASP A 14 12.46 -19.30 31.31
N GLY A 15 12.63 -18.17 30.62
CA GLY A 15 13.91 -17.58 30.26
C GLY A 15 14.49 -18.08 28.93
N THR A 16 13.87 -19.05 28.25
CA THR A 16 14.31 -19.55 26.93
C THR A 16 13.91 -18.60 25.80
N ILE A 17 14.65 -18.64 24.67
CA ILE A 17 14.31 -17.88 23.46
C ILE A 17 13.47 -18.76 22.53
N ALA A 18 12.37 -18.21 22.03
CA ALA A 18 11.53 -18.86 21.03
C ALA A 18 11.41 -18.01 19.77
N GLY A 19 11.37 -18.68 18.62
CA GLY A 19 11.07 -18.07 17.34
C GLY A 19 9.58 -18.17 17.02
N ASP A 20 9.01 -17.12 16.45
CA ASP A 20 7.62 -17.09 15.94
C ASP A 20 7.50 -16.15 14.74
N LYS A 21 6.31 -16.06 14.14
CA LYS A 21 5.99 -15.15 13.05
C LYS A 21 4.90 -14.18 13.44
N VAL A 22 5.15 -12.90 13.22
CA VAL A 22 4.11 -11.87 13.25
C VAL A 22 3.53 -11.72 11.85
N TRP A 23 2.20 -11.78 11.78
CA TRP A 23 1.44 -11.62 10.55
C TRP A 23 0.89 -10.20 10.47
N VAL A 24 1.25 -9.48 9.42
CA VAL A 24 0.69 -8.14 9.16
C VAL A 24 -0.68 -8.24 8.50
N VAL A 25 -1.01 -9.38 7.89
CA VAL A 25 -2.27 -9.65 7.21
C VAL A 25 -2.81 -10.99 7.70
N ASP A 26 -4.04 -11.00 8.19
CA ASP A 26 -4.75 -12.24 8.53
C ASP A 26 -5.40 -12.80 7.25
N PHE A 27 -4.72 -13.75 6.62
CA PHE A 27 -5.21 -14.42 5.41
C PHE A 27 -6.24 -15.52 5.71
N LEU A 28 -6.30 -16.02 6.94
CA LEU A 28 -7.23 -17.09 7.33
C LEU A 28 -8.61 -16.52 7.65
N ASN A 29 -8.66 -15.34 8.26
CA ASN A 29 -9.88 -14.61 8.51
C ASN A 29 -9.76 -13.14 8.05
N PRO A 30 -10.04 -12.85 6.77
CA PRO A 30 -9.89 -11.52 6.20
C PRO A 30 -10.67 -10.43 6.93
N ALA A 31 -11.78 -10.77 7.60
CA ALA A 31 -12.61 -9.83 8.36
C ALA A 31 -11.91 -9.27 9.62
N ASN A 32 -10.82 -9.90 10.07
CA ASN A 32 -9.99 -9.38 11.16
C ASN A 32 -9.08 -8.22 10.72
N ASN A 33 -8.94 -8.00 9.41
CA ASN A 33 -8.13 -6.89 8.90
C ASN A 33 -8.94 -5.61 8.77
N GLU A 34 -8.27 -4.48 8.95
CA GLU A 34 -8.81 -3.16 8.68
C GLU A 34 -8.49 -2.72 7.25
N PHE A 35 -9.53 -2.24 6.54
CA PHE A 35 -9.41 -1.74 5.16
C PHE A 35 -9.87 -0.27 5.02
N PRO A 36 -9.20 0.72 5.64
CA PRO A 36 -9.55 2.11 5.45
C PRO A 36 -9.39 2.53 3.98
N VAL A 37 -10.42 3.16 3.43
CA VAL A 37 -10.38 3.78 2.09
C VAL A 37 -10.45 5.29 2.27
N VAL A 38 -9.40 5.97 1.81
CA VAL A 38 -9.26 7.42 1.99
C VAL A 38 -9.35 8.10 0.64
N ASN A 39 -10.22 9.11 0.56
CA ASN A 39 -10.34 9.97 -0.60
C ASN A 39 -9.30 11.10 -0.53
N GLN A 40 -8.66 11.40 -1.66
CA GLN A 40 -7.84 12.60 -1.83
C GLN A 40 -6.68 12.71 -0.83
N PHE A 41 -5.96 11.61 -0.67
CA PHE A 41 -4.86 11.47 0.29
C PHE A 41 -3.58 12.15 -0.22
N THR A 42 -3.12 13.21 0.44
CA THR A 42 -1.95 13.97 0.00
C THR A 42 -0.65 13.36 0.54
N VAL A 43 0.29 13.07 -0.35
CA VAL A 43 1.63 12.59 -0.02
C VAL A 43 2.68 13.59 -0.49
N ILE A 44 3.67 13.84 0.39
CA ILE A 44 4.78 14.74 0.11
C ILE A 44 6.08 13.96 0.26
N GLU A 45 6.81 13.77 -0.83
CA GLU A 45 8.10 13.08 -0.87
C GLU A 45 9.07 13.83 -1.79
N ASN A 46 10.31 14.06 -1.37
CA ASN A 46 11.34 14.74 -2.17
C ASN A 46 10.88 16.10 -2.78
N ASN A 47 10.18 16.92 -1.99
CA ASN A 47 9.54 18.18 -2.42
C ASN A 47 8.51 18.04 -3.56
N LYS A 48 8.04 16.82 -3.84
CA LYS A 48 6.93 16.55 -4.75
C LYS A 48 5.68 16.30 -3.95
N ASN A 49 4.60 16.97 -4.35
CA ASN A 49 3.29 16.85 -3.75
C ASN A 49 2.39 16.10 -4.74
N MET A 50 1.70 15.07 -4.26
CA MET A 50 0.79 14.26 -5.06
C MET A 50 -0.44 13.91 -4.23
N ARG A 51 -1.58 13.83 -4.90
CA ARG A 51 -2.87 13.63 -4.25
C ARG A 51 -3.72 12.67 -5.08
N PRO A 52 -3.55 11.35 -4.88
CA PRO A 52 -4.40 10.38 -5.54
C PRO A 52 -5.86 10.53 -5.14
N ASP A 53 -6.75 10.15 -6.05
CA ASP A 53 -8.19 10.22 -5.80
C ASP A 53 -8.62 9.28 -4.68
N ILE A 54 -8.15 8.04 -4.68
CA ILE A 54 -8.51 7.03 -3.69
C ILE A 54 -7.27 6.20 -3.31
N VAL A 55 -7.08 6.01 -2.00
CA VAL A 55 -6.02 5.17 -1.43
C VAL A 55 -6.63 4.12 -0.51
N LEU A 56 -6.25 2.85 -0.73
CA LEU A 56 -6.63 1.73 0.13
C LEU A 56 -5.48 1.37 1.08
N PHE A 57 -5.80 1.29 2.35
CA PHE A 57 -4.92 0.79 3.39
C PHE A 57 -5.34 -0.62 3.82
N LEU A 58 -4.37 -1.43 4.27
CA LEU A 58 -4.56 -2.70 4.96
C LEU A 58 -3.74 -2.67 6.24
N ASN A 59 -4.42 -2.68 7.40
CA ASN A 59 -3.77 -2.62 8.72
C ASN A 59 -2.72 -1.49 8.82
N GLY A 60 -3.02 -0.34 8.19
CA GLY A 60 -2.13 0.83 8.13
C GLY A 60 -1.12 0.84 6.98
N LEU A 61 -0.99 -0.24 6.21
CA LEU A 61 -0.13 -0.31 5.03
C LEU A 61 -0.86 0.15 3.77
N LEU A 62 -0.23 1.02 3.00
CA LEU A 62 -0.78 1.47 1.73
C LEU A 62 -0.61 0.39 0.66
N LEU A 63 -1.73 -0.15 0.17
CA LEU A 63 -1.74 -1.28 -0.76
C LEU A 63 -2.07 -0.88 -2.19
N ALA A 64 -3.06 -0.01 -2.36
CA ALA A 64 -3.53 0.36 -3.67
C ALA A 64 -3.81 1.85 -3.79
N VAL A 65 -3.52 2.37 -4.98
CA VAL A 65 -3.82 3.73 -5.42
C VAL A 65 -4.74 3.62 -6.63
N ILE A 66 -5.88 4.30 -6.58
CA ILE A 66 -6.86 4.32 -7.66
C ILE A 66 -7.04 5.77 -8.10
N GLU A 67 -6.83 6.01 -9.40
CA GLU A 67 -7.03 7.31 -10.04
C GLU A 67 -8.27 7.24 -10.91
N LEU A 68 -9.11 8.28 -10.84
CA LEU A 68 -10.33 8.38 -11.63
C LEU A 68 -10.07 9.28 -12.85
N ASN A 69 -10.67 8.92 -13.98
CA ASN A 69 -10.59 9.74 -15.19
C ASN A 69 -11.98 9.87 -15.84
N ASP A 70 -12.16 10.93 -16.63
CA ASP A 70 -13.41 11.17 -17.34
C ASP A 70 -13.60 10.11 -18.45
N PRO A 71 -14.68 9.31 -18.41
CA PRO A 71 -14.94 8.27 -19.40
C PRO A 71 -15.21 8.81 -20.81
N ALA A 72 -15.49 10.11 -20.98
CA ALA A 72 -15.84 10.70 -22.28
C ALA A 72 -14.67 10.87 -23.27
N CYS A 73 -13.43 10.53 -22.89
CA CYS A 73 -12.22 10.80 -23.67
C CYS A 73 -11.39 9.52 -23.93
N GLU A 74 -11.87 8.62 -24.78
CA GLU A 74 -11.48 7.20 -24.73
C GLU A 74 -10.03 6.84 -25.18
N ASN A 75 -9.42 7.49 -26.19
CA ASN A 75 -8.17 6.94 -26.78
C ASN A 75 -6.89 7.75 -26.50
N ALA A 76 -6.96 9.09 -26.45
CA ALA A 76 -5.81 9.91 -26.08
C ALA A 76 -5.61 9.98 -24.56
N ALA A 77 -6.66 9.69 -23.77
CA ALA A 77 -6.60 9.81 -22.31
C ALA A 77 -6.00 8.57 -21.63
N ILE A 78 -6.14 7.36 -22.19
CA ILE A 78 -5.58 6.14 -21.56
C ILE A 78 -4.06 6.19 -21.52
N ASN A 79 -3.40 6.49 -22.65
CA ASN A 79 -1.94 6.60 -22.68
C ASN A 79 -1.43 7.75 -21.81
N THR A 80 -2.14 8.88 -21.79
CA THR A 80 -1.82 10.01 -20.92
C THR A 80 -1.95 9.64 -19.44
N ALA A 81 -3.05 8.99 -19.04
CA ALA A 81 -3.29 8.54 -17.68
C ALA A 81 -2.28 7.48 -17.24
N TYR A 82 -1.94 6.54 -18.12
CA TYR A 82 -0.89 5.56 -17.86
C TYR A 82 0.47 6.23 -17.63
N ASN A 83 0.87 7.16 -18.51
CA ASN A 83 2.14 7.87 -18.34
C ASN A 83 2.18 8.74 -17.07
N GLN A 84 1.05 9.32 -16.68
CA GLN A 84 0.91 10.04 -15.41
C GLN A 84 1.08 9.10 -14.22
N PHE A 85 0.48 7.91 -14.28
CA PHE A 85 0.62 6.89 -13.24
C PHE A 85 2.06 6.34 -13.14
N GLU A 86 2.72 6.11 -14.27
CA GLU A 86 4.15 5.73 -14.29
C GLU A 86 5.04 6.84 -13.72
N THR A 87 4.69 8.10 -13.98
CA THR A 87 5.36 9.25 -13.34
C THR A 87 5.19 9.20 -11.83
N TYR A 88 3.99 8.88 -11.32
CA TYR A 88 3.75 8.75 -9.89
C TYR A 88 4.61 7.67 -9.24
N LYS A 89 4.71 6.48 -9.85
CA LYS A 89 5.59 5.40 -9.38
C LYS A 89 7.05 5.85 -9.25
N GLN A 90 7.56 6.63 -10.20
CA GLN A 90 8.94 7.10 -10.18
C GLN A 90 9.18 8.26 -9.19
N GLN A 91 8.15 9.07 -8.93
CA GLN A 91 8.28 10.29 -8.15
C GLN A 91 8.05 10.08 -6.66
N ILE A 92 7.18 9.15 -6.28
CA ILE A 92 6.78 8.88 -4.91
C ILE A 92 6.76 7.37 -4.69
N LEU A 93 7.94 6.80 -4.49
CA LEU A 93 8.11 5.35 -4.26
C LEU A 93 7.41 4.90 -2.98
N SER A 94 7.23 5.79 -2.01
CA SER A 94 6.53 5.48 -0.75
C SER A 94 5.09 5.00 -0.96
N LEU A 95 4.40 5.45 -2.02
CA LEU A 95 3.06 4.98 -2.40
C LEU A 95 3.04 3.56 -2.99
N PHE A 96 4.20 3.03 -3.38
CA PHE A 96 4.30 1.75 -4.08
C PHE A 96 5.29 0.80 -3.41
N HIS A 97 5.69 1.07 -2.16
CA HIS A 97 6.70 0.29 -1.43
C HIS A 97 6.37 -1.20 -1.33
N TYR A 98 5.07 -1.53 -1.29
CA TYR A 98 4.59 -2.91 -1.19
C TYR A 98 4.15 -3.53 -2.53
N ASN A 99 4.33 -2.80 -3.64
CA ASN A 99 3.88 -3.14 -4.99
C ASN A 99 5.04 -3.53 -5.95
N THR A 100 6.14 -4.05 -5.39
CA THR A 100 7.31 -4.55 -6.15
C THR A 100 7.20 -6.00 -6.53
#